data_AF-A0A0Q8AFL1-F1
#
_entry.id   AF-A0A0Q8AFL1-F1
#
_cell.length_a   1.000
_cell.length_b   1.000
_cell.length_c   1.000
_cell.angle_alpha   90.00
_cell.angle_beta   90.00
_cell.angle_gamma   90.00
#
_symmetry.space_group_name_H-M   'P 1'
#
loop_
_entity.id
_entity.type
_entity.pdbx_description
1 polymer ?
#
loop_
_entity_poly.entity_id
_entity_poly.type
_entity_poly.pdbx_seq_one_letter_code
_entity_poly.pdbx_strand_id
1 'polypeptide(L)' 'MTKEGEYIGTWDTDETGALYEFTPDGATEPLLRDVSMGFFCKAIANWHAHSTGEPEGKA' A
#
# COMPACT_ATOMS: atom_id res chain seq x y z
N MET A 1 5.40 -7.48 6.88
CA MET A 1 4.58 -7.90 8.04
C MET A 1 4.51 -6.73 9.00
N THR A 2 3.43 -5.95 8.94
CA THR A 2 3.08 -5.03 10.03
C THR A 2 2.56 -5.86 11.20
N LYS A 3 2.55 -5.29 12.41
CA LYS A 3 2.75 -5.96 13.71
C LYS A 3 1.86 -7.16 14.09
N GLU A 4 0.90 -7.60 13.29
CA GLU A 4 0.06 -8.78 13.58
C GLU A 4 -0.22 -9.66 12.35
N GLY A 5 0.67 -9.68 11.35
CA GLY A 5 0.44 -10.54 10.18
C GLY A 5 -0.78 -10.13 9.34
N GLU A 6 -1.28 -8.91 9.55
CA GLU A 6 -2.40 -8.35 8.82
C GLU A 6 -2.06 -8.26 7.33
N TYR A 7 -2.91 -8.90 6.53
CA TYR A 7 -2.84 -8.87 5.09
C TYR A 7 -3.72 -7.72 4.58
N ILE A 8 -3.07 -6.66 4.10
CA ILE A 8 -3.75 -5.43 3.66
C ILE A 8 -3.93 -5.36 2.14
N GLY A 9 -3.33 -6.30 1.41
CA GLY A 9 -3.32 -6.35 -0.05
C GLY A 9 -2.07 -7.00 -0.63
N THR A 10 -2.03 -7.04 -1.96
CA THR A 10 -0.94 -7.60 -2.75
C THR A 10 -0.17 -6.47 -3.44
N TRP A 11 1.12 -6.64 -3.68
CA TRP A 11 1.88 -5.77 -4.57
C TRP A 11 2.60 -6.58 -5.64
N ASP A 12 2.75 -5.99 -6.81
CA ASP A 12 3.49 -6.55 -7.94
C ASP A 12 4.19 -5.41 -8.70
N THR A 13 4.76 -5.72 -9.85
CA THR A 13 5.24 -4.74 -10.83
C THR A 13 4.37 -4.76 -12.06
N ASP A 14 4.26 -3.62 -12.75
CA ASP A 14 3.55 -3.56 -14.03
C ASP A 14 4.21 -4.45 -15.10
N GLU A 15 3.55 -4.61 -16.26
CA GLU A 15 4.04 -5.44 -17.36
C GLU A 15 5.46 -5.08 -17.84
N THR A 16 5.89 -3.83 -17.65
CA THR A 16 7.24 -3.35 -18.01
C THR A 16 8.28 -3.51 -16.90
N GLY A 17 7.86 -3.80 -15.68
CA GLY A 17 8.72 -3.85 -14.49
C GLY A 17 9.23 -2.48 -14.02
N ALA A 18 8.63 -1.39 -14.51
CA ALA A 18 9.07 -0.01 -14.24
C ALA A 18 8.32 0.64 -13.07
N LEU A 19 7.13 0.15 -12.75
CA LEU A 19 6.25 0.63 -11.70
C LEU A 19 5.95 -0.49 -10.71
N TYR A 20 5.98 -0.15 -9.43
CA TYR A 20 5.39 -0.96 -8.39
C TYR A 20 3.92 -0.65 -8.30
N GLU A 21 3.09 -1.67 -8.21
CA GLU A 21 1.62 -1.57 -8.15
C GLU A 21 1.12 -2.27 -6.90
N PHE A 22 0.21 -1.62 -6.17
CA PHE A 22 -0.42 -2.18 -4.97
C PHE A 22 -1.93 -2.26 -5.15
N THR A 23 -2.44 -3.45 -4.92
CA THR A 23 -3.85 -3.80 -4.94
C THR A 23 -4.29 -4.14 -3.52
N PRO A 24 -5.03 -3.25 -2.85
CA PRO A 24 -5.68 -3.53 -1.58
C PRO A 24 -6.50 -4.82 -1.60
N ASP A 25 -6.61 -5.47 -0.44
CA ASP A 25 -7.53 -6.59 -0.31
C ASP A 25 -8.98 -6.13 -0.58
N GLY A 26 -9.71 -6.89 -1.40
CA GLY A 26 -11.04 -6.52 -1.88
C GLY A 26 -11.08 -5.57 -3.09
N ALA A 27 -9.94 -5.09 -3.59
CA ALA A 27 -9.86 -4.33 -4.84
C ALA A 27 -9.54 -5.25 -6.04
N THR A 28 -10.16 -4.96 -7.18
CA THR A 28 -9.93 -5.71 -8.44
C THR A 28 -8.77 -5.14 -9.25
N GLU A 29 -8.41 -3.87 -9.04
CA GLU A 29 -7.37 -3.15 -9.78
C GLU A 29 -6.39 -2.48 -8.80
N PRO A 30 -5.14 -2.22 -9.22
CA PRO A 30 -4.19 -1.50 -8.40
C PRO A 30 -4.65 -0.08 -8.07
N LEU A 31 -4.64 0.28 -6.78
CA LEU A 31 -5.00 1.63 -6.33
C LEU A 31 -3.80 2.57 -6.28
N LEU A 32 -2.61 2.02 -6.01
CA LEU A 32 -1.39 2.81 -5.85
C LEU A 32 -0.33 2.30 -6.82
N ARG A 33 0.40 3.23 -7.43
CA ARG A 33 1.54 2.92 -8.28
C ARG A 33 2.63 3.96 -8.14
N ASP A 34 3.88 3.52 -8.13
CA ASP A 34 5.04 4.42 -8.09
C ASP A 34 6.28 3.75 -8.70
N VAL A 35 7.18 4.54 -9.30
CA VAL A 35 8.48 4.06 -9.82
C VAL A 35 9.49 3.80 -8.69
N SER A 36 9.28 4.41 -7.53
CA SER A 36 10.21 4.39 -6.42
C SER A 36 9.62 3.62 -5.26
N MET A 37 10.27 2.50 -4.90
CA MET A 37 9.86 1.66 -3.76
C MET A 37 9.70 2.46 -2.46
N GLY A 38 10.55 3.47 -2.24
CA GLY A 38 10.48 4.31 -1.04
C GLY A 38 9.21 5.18 -0.97
N PHE A 39 8.78 5.74 -2.11
CA PHE A 39 7.54 6.51 -2.19
C PHE A 39 6.32 5.59 -2.23
N PHE A 40 6.43 4.45 -2.90
CA PHE A 40 5.43 3.39 -2.92
C PHE A 40 5.06 2.91 -1.51
N CYS A 41 6.04 2.54 -0.68
CA CYS A 41 5.77 2.11 0.69
C CYS A 41 5.12 3.20 1.54
N LYS A 42 5.51 4.48 1.36
CA LYS A 42 4.88 5.61 2.06
C LYS A 42 3.43 5.80 1.63
N ALA A 43 3.13 5.66 0.33
CA ALA A 43 1.78 5.75 -0.19
C ALA A 43 0.88 4.66 0.40
N ILE A 44 1.38 3.41 0.47
CA ILE A 44 0.65 2.28 1.08
C ILE A 44 0.41 2.54 2.57
N ALA A 45 1.42 3.00 3.31
CA ALA A 45 1.27 3.31 4.74
C ALA A 45 0.24 4.42 4.99
N ASN A 46 0.27 5.48 4.18
CA ASN A 46 -0.68 6.59 4.27
C ASN A 46 -2.11 6.14 3.92
N TRP A 47 -2.25 5.34 2.86
CA TRP A 47 -3.52 4.74 2.49
C TRP A 47 -4.07 3.87 3.63
N HIS A 48 -3.26 2.98 4.19
CA HIS A 48 -3.67 2.08 5.27
C HIS A 48 -4.13 2.86 6.52
N ALA A 49 -3.38 3.88 6.93
CA ALA A 49 -3.74 4.73 8.07
C ALA A 49 -5.08 5.46 7.88
N HIS A 50 -5.38 5.92 6.66
CA HIS A 50 -6.66 6.55 6.35
C HIS A 50 -7.81 5.54 6.24
N SER A 51 -7.54 4.32 5.77
CA SER A 51 -8.54 3.26 5.60
C SER A 51 -8.97 2.62 6.92
N THR A 52 -8.07 2.49 7.91
CA THR A 52 -8.40 1.90 9.21
C THR A 52 -9.05 2.89 10.18
N GLY A 53 -9.13 4.17 9.83
CA GLY A 53 -9.73 5.19 10.68
C GLY A 53 -9.04 5.34 12.03
N GLU A 54 -7.74 4.99 12.14
CA GLU A 54 -6.94 5.38 13.30
C GLU A 54 -6.57 6.87 13.14
N PRO A 55 -7.19 7.79 13.90
CA PRO A 55 -6.73 9.17 13.91
C PRO A 55 -5.30 9.19 14.45
N GLU A 56 -4.44 9.97 13.79
CA GLU A 56 -3.06 10.25 14.18
C GLU A 56 -2.91 10.28 15.71
N GLY A 57 -2.40 9.17 16.26
CA GLY A 57 -1.96 9.07 17.63
C GLY A 57 -0.73 9.94 17.79
N LYS A 58 -0.95 11.21 18.09
CA LYS A 58 0.03 12.09 18.75
C LYS A 58 0.65 11.34 19.94
N ALA A 59 1.96 11.18 19.92
CA ALA A 59 2.79 11.16 21.11
C ALA A 59 4.08 11.92 20.82
#